data_AF-A0A7Y0SN48-F1
#
_entry.id   AF-A0A7Y0SN48-F1
#
_cell.length_a   1.000
_cell.length_b   1.000
_cell.length_c   1.000
_cell.angle_alpha   90.00
_cell.angle_beta   90.00
_cell.angle_gamma   90.00
#
_symmetry.space_group_name_H-M   'P 1'
#
loop_
_entity.id
_entity.type
_entity.pdbx_description
1 polymer ?
#
loop_
_entity_poly.entity_id
_entity_poly.type
_entity_poly.pdbx_seq_one_letter_code
_entity_poly.pdbx_strand_id
1 'polypeptide(L)'
;KQQGNWGEVVLARVLAESGLREGHEYQTQVNLQNEAGKRYQPDVIVHLPQNKQVVVDSKMALVAYERYFNAETDAERDQALNAHLAALRAHIKGLSMKDYHKLKGIQSLDYVLMFIPVEPA
;
A
#
# COMPACT_ATOMS: atom_id res chain seq x y z
N LYS A 1 0.55 -3.46 -13.91
CA LYS A 1 -0.70 -2.69 -13.63
C LYS A 1 -1.80 -3.59 -13.08
N GLN A 2 -2.10 -4.74 -13.70
CA GLN A 2 -3.13 -5.68 -13.20
C GLN A 2 -2.93 -6.14 -11.75
N GLN A 3 -1.69 -6.49 -11.35
CA GLN A 3 -1.37 -6.80 -9.95
C GLN A 3 -1.65 -5.60 -9.04
N GLY A 4 -1.08 -4.41 -9.29
CA GLY A 4 -1.35 -3.21 -8.48
C GLY A 4 -2.85 -2.96 -8.24
N ASN A 5 -3.66 -3.02 -9.29
CA ASN A 5 -5.11 -2.87 -9.20
C ASN A 5 -5.79 -3.97 -8.36
N TRP A 6 -5.25 -5.19 -8.35
CA TRP A 6 -5.79 -6.28 -7.52
C TRP A 6 -5.51 -6.06 -6.03
N GLY A 7 -4.32 -5.55 -5.69
CA GLY A 7 -3.99 -5.14 -4.32
C GLY A 7 -4.94 -4.07 -3.78
N GLU A 8 -5.29 -3.09 -4.61
CA GLU A 8 -6.29 -2.05 -4.31
C GLU A 8 -7.68 -2.67 -4.08
N VAL A 9 -8.10 -3.63 -4.90
CA VAL A 9 -9.39 -4.32 -4.76
C VAL A 9 -9.47 -5.12 -3.46
N VAL A 10 -8.41 -5.86 -3.11
CA VAL A 10 -8.37 -6.61 -1.84
C VAL A 10 -8.41 -5.65 -0.66
N LEU A 11 -7.65 -4.56 -0.71
CA LEU A 11 -7.68 -3.54 0.33
C LEU A 11 -9.08 -2.94 0.51
N ALA A 12 -9.74 -2.55 -0.59
CA ALA A 12 -11.10 -2.02 -0.55
C ALA A 12 -12.08 -3.03 0.05
N ARG A 13 -11.93 -4.32 -0.29
CA ARG A 13 -12.75 -5.40 0.29
C ARG A 13 -12.53 -5.54 1.80
N VAL A 14 -11.29 -5.55 2.27
CA VAL A 14 -10.97 -5.65 3.70
C VAL A 14 -11.56 -4.48 4.49
N LEU A 15 -11.51 -3.27 3.93
CA LEU A 15 -12.11 -2.08 4.55
C LEU A 15 -13.64 -2.20 4.64
N ALA A 16 -14.29 -2.61 3.55
CA ALA A 16 -15.74 -2.82 3.51
C ALA A 16 -16.18 -3.90 4.51
N GLU A 17 -15.47 -5.03 4.58
CA GLU A 17 -15.75 -6.12 5.52
C GLU A 17 -15.49 -5.71 6.98
N SER A 18 -14.62 -4.72 7.20
CA SER A 18 -14.41 -4.10 8.52
C SER A 18 -15.51 -3.09 8.89
N GLY A 19 -16.51 -2.90 8.03
CA GLY A 19 -17.67 -2.03 8.26
C GLY A 19 -17.48 -0.57 7.79
N LEU A 20 -16.38 -0.25 7.09
CA LEU A 20 -16.16 1.08 6.54
C LEU A 20 -16.89 1.23 5.20
N ARG A 21 -17.43 2.42 4.91
CA ARG A 21 -18.13 2.70 3.64
C ARG A 21 -17.29 3.62 2.77
N GLU A 22 -17.16 3.26 1.50
CA GLU A 22 -16.51 4.11 0.51
C GLU A 22 -17.26 5.45 0.37
N GLY A 23 -16.51 6.53 0.23
CA GLY A 23 -17.04 7.90 0.20
C GLY A 23 -17.33 8.50 1.59
N HIS A 24 -17.42 7.69 2.64
CA HIS A 24 -17.68 8.14 4.01
C HIS A 24 -16.47 7.93 4.93
N GLU A 25 -16.15 6.67 5.25
CA GLU A 25 -15.04 6.33 6.15
C GLU A 25 -13.73 6.13 5.38
N TYR A 26 -13.77 5.89 4.08
CA TYR A 26 -12.56 5.87 3.24
C TYR A 26 -12.83 6.32 1.80
N GLN A 27 -11.78 6.69 1.09
CA GLN A 27 -11.80 7.06 -0.33
C GLN A 27 -10.65 6.38 -1.05
N THR A 28 -10.90 5.90 -2.26
CA THR A 28 -9.90 5.29 -3.14
C THR A 28 -9.38 6.31 -4.16
N GLN A 29 -8.15 6.12 -4.65
CA GLN A 29 -7.59 6.83 -5.82
C GLN A 29 -7.61 8.37 -5.78
N VAL A 30 -7.56 8.96 -4.57
CA VAL A 30 -7.63 10.40 -4.36
C VAL A 30 -6.41 11.09 -4.98
N ASN A 31 -6.64 12.15 -5.76
CA ASN A 31 -5.57 12.96 -6.32
C ASN A 31 -5.22 14.11 -5.36
N LEU A 32 -4.02 14.06 -4.81
CA LEU A 32 -3.49 15.09 -3.91
C LEU A 32 -2.32 15.83 -4.56
N GLN A 33 -2.03 17.02 -4.05
CA GLN A 33 -0.88 17.82 -4.47
C GLN A 33 -0.12 18.31 -3.26
N ASN A 34 1.21 18.35 -3.36
CA ASN A 34 2.03 19.07 -2.38
C ASN A 34 2.07 20.57 -2.70
N GLU A 35 2.75 21.35 -1.86
CA GLU A 35 2.88 22.80 -2.06
C GLU A 35 3.56 23.19 -3.39
N ALA A 36 4.45 22.35 -3.89
CA ALA A 36 5.15 22.53 -5.16
C ALA A 36 4.32 22.06 -6.38
N GLY A 37 3.06 21.67 -6.21
CA GLY A 37 2.18 21.21 -7.29
C GLY A 37 2.47 19.78 -7.79
N LYS A 38 3.39 19.05 -7.15
CA LYS A 38 3.65 17.64 -7.46
C LYS A 38 2.44 16.80 -7.04
N ARG A 39 1.93 16.02 -7.98
CA ARG A 39 0.78 15.12 -7.76
C ARG A 39 1.20 13.87 -7.01
N TYR A 40 0.36 13.49 -6.05
CA TYR A 40 0.44 12.25 -5.31
C TYR A 40 -0.91 11.56 -5.38
N GLN A 41 -0.90 10.26 -5.61
CA GLN A 41 -2.11 9.45 -5.64
C GLN A 41 -1.88 8.28 -4.67
N PRO A 42 -2.32 8.40 -3.41
CA PRO A 42 -2.42 7.24 -2.54
C PRO A 42 -3.52 6.30 -3.03
N ASP A 43 -3.38 5.02 -2.68
CA ASP A 43 -4.37 4.00 -3.03
C ASP A 43 -5.67 4.22 -2.24
N VAL A 44 -5.54 4.43 -0.92
CA VAL A 44 -6.68 4.70 -0.04
C VAL A 44 -6.35 5.77 0.99
N ILE A 45 -7.34 6.60 1.32
CA ILE A 45 -7.36 7.48 2.49
C ILE A 45 -8.50 7.05 3.40
N VAL A 46 -8.19 6.71 4.65
CA VAL A 46 -9.17 6.40 5.70
C VAL A 46 -9.38 7.63 6.57
N HIS A 47 -10.63 8.00 6.80
CA HIS A 47 -11.03 9.10 7.68
C HIS A 47 -11.23 8.58 9.11
N LEU A 48 -10.53 9.19 10.04
CA LEU A 48 -10.56 8.88 11.46
C LEU A 48 -11.35 9.96 12.22
N PRO A 49 -11.75 9.69 13.48
CA PRO A 49 -12.29 10.71 14.35
C PRO A 49 -11.37 11.94 14.46
N GLN A 50 -11.95 13.09 14.82
CA GLN A 50 -11.25 14.37 14.96
C GLN A 50 -10.68 14.89 13.62
N ASN A 51 -11.34 14.55 12.50
CA ASN A 51 -10.94 14.94 11.14
C ASN A 51 -9.53 14.48 10.72
N LYS A 52 -8.97 13.49 11.41
CA LYS A 52 -7.66 12.92 11.05
C LYS A 52 -7.81 11.97 9.88
N GLN A 53 -6.73 11.79 9.14
CA GLN A 53 -6.69 10.90 7.99
C GLN A 53 -5.47 9.97 8.06
N VAL A 54 -5.62 8.76 7.54
CA VAL A 54 -4.52 7.82 7.38
C VAL A 54 -4.43 7.42 5.93
N VAL A 55 -3.23 7.55 5.38
CA VAL A 55 -2.93 7.08 4.03
C VAL A 55 -2.57 5.62 4.09
N VAL A 56 -3.18 4.82 3.23
CA VAL A 56 -2.85 3.41 3.02
C VAL A 56 -2.38 3.23 1.58
N ASP A 57 -1.21 2.65 1.40
CA ASP A 57 -0.61 2.28 0.10
C ASP A 57 -0.54 0.75 0.04
N SER A 58 -1.19 0.16 -0.96
CA SER A 58 -1.20 -1.27 -1.18
C SER A 58 -0.02 -1.64 -2.06
N LYS A 59 0.67 -2.73 -1.71
CA LYS A 59 1.79 -3.20 -2.50
C LYS A 59 1.76 -4.70 -2.66
N MET A 60 1.60 -5.14 -3.90
CA MET A 60 1.90 -6.51 -4.29
C MET A 60 3.39 -6.66 -4.55
N ALA A 61 4.07 -7.39 -3.67
CA ALA A 61 5.42 -7.91 -3.85
C ALA A 61 5.39 -9.43 -4.09
N LEU A 62 4.40 -9.91 -4.85
CA LEU A 62 4.10 -11.33 -4.97
C LEU A 62 5.09 -12.10 -5.86
N VAL A 63 5.69 -11.49 -6.89
CA VAL A 63 6.53 -12.25 -7.84
C VAL A 63 7.70 -12.99 -7.16
N ALA A 64 8.40 -12.34 -6.24
CA ALA A 64 9.50 -12.98 -5.52
C ALA A 64 9.01 -13.99 -4.47
N TYR A 65 7.82 -13.74 -3.90
CA TYR A 65 7.18 -14.66 -2.95
C TYR A 65 6.65 -15.91 -3.63
N GLU A 66 6.01 -15.78 -4.80
CA GLU A 66 5.58 -16.88 -5.66
C GLU A 66 6.77 -17.74 -6.09
N ARG A 67 7.89 -17.11 -6.49
CA ARG A 67 9.13 -17.84 -6.81
C ARG A 67 9.67 -18.58 -5.60
N TYR A 68 9.59 -18.01 -4.40
CA TYR A 68 10.00 -18.66 -3.17
C TYR A 68 9.14 -19.88 -2.87
N PHE A 69 7.81 -19.75 -3.04
CA PHE A 69 6.86 -20.82 -2.78
C PHE A 69 7.00 -21.99 -3.78
N ASN A 70 7.23 -21.68 -5.05
CA ASN A 70 7.41 -22.66 -6.12
C ASN A 70 8.86 -23.15 -6.28
N ALA A 71 9.80 -22.76 -5.39
CA ALA A 71 11.19 -23.18 -5.48
C ALA A 71 11.34 -24.67 -5.14
N GLU A 72 12.03 -25.41 -6.01
CA GLU A 72 12.28 -26.85 -5.83
C GLU A 72 13.58 -27.12 -5.05
N THR A 73 14.47 -26.14 -5.00
CA THR A 73 15.76 -26.23 -4.30
C THR A 73 15.92 -25.16 -3.23
N ASP A 74 16.72 -25.47 -2.19
CA ASP A 74 17.04 -24.50 -1.13
C ASP A 74 17.78 -23.27 -1.68
N ALA A 75 18.62 -23.44 -2.71
CA ALA A 75 19.33 -22.33 -3.35
C ALA A 75 18.37 -21.35 -4.06
N GLU A 76 17.38 -21.86 -4.78
CA GLU A 76 16.35 -21.03 -5.42
C GLU A 76 15.46 -20.34 -4.38
N ARG A 77 15.14 -21.05 -3.30
CA ARG A 77 14.36 -20.53 -2.17
C ARG A 77 15.07 -19.34 -1.52
N ASP A 78 16.36 -19.47 -1.21
CA ASP A 78 17.16 -18.39 -0.62
C ASP A 78 17.28 -17.19 -1.56
N GLN A 79 17.48 -17.43 -2.86
CA GLN A 79 17.54 -16.35 -3.84
C GLN A 79 16.21 -15.58 -3.93
N ALA A 80 15.09 -16.30 -3.99
CA ALA A 80 13.76 -15.71 -4.07
C ALA A 80 13.40 -14.93 -2.79
N LEU A 81 13.74 -15.46 -1.62
CA LEU A 81 13.54 -14.78 -0.34
C LEU A 81 14.33 -13.47 -0.28
N ASN A 82 15.61 -13.48 -0.66
CA ASN A 82 16.44 -12.28 -0.70
C ASN A 82 15.88 -11.23 -1.65
N ALA A 83 15.39 -11.64 -2.82
CA ALA A 83 14.74 -10.75 -3.77
C ALA A 83 13.45 -10.15 -3.20
N HIS A 84 12.65 -10.94 -2.48
CA HIS A 84 11.42 -10.47 -1.82
C HIS A 84 11.73 -9.41 -0.74
N LEU A 85 12.70 -9.68 0.12
CA LEU A 85 13.14 -8.74 1.16
C LEU A 85 13.70 -7.45 0.57
N ALA A 86 14.48 -7.54 -0.52
CA ALA A 86 15.02 -6.37 -1.20
C ALA A 86 13.89 -5.51 -1.80
N ALA A 87 12.90 -6.13 -2.45
CA ALA A 87 11.74 -5.43 -3.01
C ALA A 87 10.92 -4.71 -1.92
N LEU A 88 10.66 -5.38 -0.79
CA LEU A 88 9.97 -4.78 0.35
C LEU A 88 10.72 -3.58 0.92
N ARG A 89 12.03 -3.71 1.16
CA ARG A 89 12.86 -2.60 1.67
C ARG A 89 12.87 -1.40 0.71
N ALA A 90 12.97 -1.66 -0.60
CA ALA A 90 12.91 -0.62 -1.61
C ALA A 90 11.57 0.12 -1.59
N HIS A 91 10.46 -0.58 -1.34
CA HIS A 91 9.14 0.03 -1.22
C HIS A 91 8.95 0.82 0.07
N ILE A 92 9.38 0.30 1.22
CA ILE A 92 9.37 1.05 2.48
C ILE A 92 10.15 2.36 2.32
N LYS A 93 11.35 2.30 1.73
CA LYS A 93 12.15 3.50 1.42
C LYS A 93 11.43 4.43 0.44
N GLY A 94 10.75 3.88 -0.56
CA GLY A 94 9.92 4.65 -1.49
C GLY A 94 8.82 5.43 -0.77
N LEU A 95 8.09 4.76 0.13
CA LEU A 95 7.01 5.35 0.92
C LEU A 95 7.52 6.37 1.92
N SER A 96 8.65 6.13 2.59
CA SER A 96 9.23 7.10 3.53
C SER A 96 9.67 8.40 2.86
N MET A 97 9.94 8.38 1.55
CA MET A 97 10.24 9.58 0.76
C MET A 97 8.97 10.30 0.27
N LYS A 98 7.79 9.67 0.36
CA LYS A 98 6.52 10.32 0.04
C LYS A 98 6.03 11.06 1.30
N ASP A 99 6.27 12.36 1.35
CA ASP A 99 5.83 13.25 2.42
C ASP A 99 4.30 13.47 2.41
N TYR A 100 3.51 12.42 2.66
CA TYR A 100 2.05 12.53 2.64
C TYR A 100 1.51 13.53 3.66
N HIS A 101 2.17 13.70 4.81
CA HIS A 101 1.84 14.71 5.83
C HIS A 101 1.96 16.16 5.32
N LYS A 102 2.67 16.41 4.21
CA LYS A 102 2.82 17.74 3.60
C LYS A 102 1.85 17.99 2.44
N LEU A 103 0.90 17.09 2.20
CA LEU A 103 -0.06 17.23 1.11
C LEU A 103 -1.19 18.20 1.48
N LYS A 104 -1.53 19.07 0.54
CA LYS A 104 -2.65 20.00 0.71
C LYS A 104 -3.97 19.25 0.71
N GLY A 105 -4.87 19.65 1.60
CA GLY A 105 -6.23 19.12 1.66
C GLY A 105 -6.38 17.83 2.47
N ILE A 106 -5.33 17.37 3.16
CA ILE A 106 -5.43 16.27 4.12
C ILE A 106 -4.89 16.64 5.50
N GLN A 107 -5.51 16.08 6.54
CA GLN A 107 -4.99 16.11 7.91
C GLN A 107 -4.43 14.72 8.26
N SER A 108 -3.38 14.31 7.54
CA SER A 108 -2.82 12.99 7.72
C SER A 108 -1.96 12.88 8.97
N LEU A 109 -1.90 11.69 9.55
CA LEU A 109 -0.91 11.35 10.57
C LEU A 109 0.50 11.29 9.96
N ASP A 110 1.53 11.39 10.79
CA ASP A 110 2.94 11.36 10.39
C ASP A 110 3.45 9.96 9.96
N TYR A 111 2.54 9.03 9.66
CA TYR A 111 2.85 7.70 9.18
C TYR A 111 1.91 7.25 8.06
N VAL A 112 2.40 6.31 7.25
CA VAL A 112 1.66 5.65 6.17
C VAL A 112 1.50 4.19 6.52
N LEU A 113 0.33 3.62 6.28
CA LEU A 113 0.13 2.18 6.38
C LEU A 113 0.45 1.52 5.03
N MET A 114 1.30 0.50 5.06
CA MET A 114 1.54 -0.35 3.89
C MET A 114 0.70 -1.62 4.02
N PHE A 115 -0.18 -1.86 3.05
CA PHE A 115 -0.97 -3.07 2.98
C PHE A 115 -0.29 -4.08 2.05
N ILE A 116 0.01 -5.27 2.58
CA ILE A 116 0.54 -6.40 1.80
C ILE A 116 -0.53 -7.49 1.83
N PRO A 117 -1.24 -7.74 0.72
CA PRO A 117 -2.15 -8.87 0.66
C PRO A 117 -1.32 -10.17 0.72
N VAL A 118 -1.71 -11.08 1.61
CA VAL A 118 -1.21 -12.46 1.64
C VAL A 118 -2.34 -13.32 1.09
N GLU A 119 -2.15 -13.94 -0.07
CA GLU A 119 -3.08 -14.98 -0.52
C GLU A 119 -2.85 -16.24 0.33
N PRO A 120 -3.93 -16.87 0.84
CA PRO A 120 -3.84 -18.26 1.26
C PRO A 120 -3.58 -19.10 0.02
N ALA A 121 -2.48 -19.85 0.02
CA ALA A 121 -2.21 -20.94 -0.93
C ALA A 121 -3.17 -22.11 -0.70
#